data_AF-A0A3N1X3J0-F1
#
_entry.id   AF-A0A3N1X3J0-F1
#
_cell.length_a   1.000
_cell.length_b   1.000
_cell.length_c   1.000
_cell.angle_alpha   90.00
_cell.angle_beta   90.00
_cell.angle_gamma   90.00
#
_symmetry.space_group_name_H-M   'P 1'
#
loop_
_entity.id
_entity.type
_entity.pdbx_description
1 polymer ?
#
loop_
_entity_poly.entity_id
_entity_poly.type
_entity_poly.pdbx_seq_one_letter_code
_entity_poly.pdbx_strand_id
1 'polypeptide(L)'
;MVSVLVFSMSACGGSDEPQTGLVEGRIDEAKPFTVQQALASLEANGSLPKLDRTDALLGIDSNEDGVRDDLAAYIDSLPDTEVQKKALRRTARAVQSALEAGESGDVKMSRMAVDKINIASACVFRAYDIERIAFDKSQEMQKLTVNTRARYDVYLRFNQSMSGIVIALPRSPVCA
;
A
#
# COMPACT_ATOMS: atom_id res chain seq x y z
N MET A 1 50.83 23.47 -30.10
CA MET A 1 49.57 23.70 -29.37
C MET A 1 48.81 22.39 -29.29
N VAL A 2 48.99 21.64 -28.21
CA VAL A 2 48.00 20.71 -27.64
C VAL A 2 48.32 20.68 -26.15
N SER A 3 47.49 21.35 -25.35
CA SER A 3 47.60 21.33 -23.89
C SER A 3 46.45 20.49 -23.38
N VAL A 4 46.74 19.25 -22.99
CA VAL A 4 45.76 18.34 -22.36
C VAL A 4 45.88 18.54 -20.86
N LEU A 5 44.89 19.20 -20.27
CA LEU A 5 44.71 19.33 -18.83
C LEU A 5 44.22 17.99 -18.27
N VAL A 6 45.04 17.34 -17.45
CA VAL A 6 44.69 16.15 -16.67
C VAL A 6 44.13 16.61 -15.32
N PHE A 7 42.86 16.32 -15.04
CA PHE A 7 42.25 16.50 -13.73
C PHE A 7 42.48 15.25 -12.88
N SER A 8 43.28 15.37 -11.82
CA SER A 8 43.42 14.35 -10.77
C SER A 8 42.21 14.43 -9.82
N MET A 9 41.45 13.33 -9.73
CA MET A 9 40.44 13.14 -8.67
C MET A 9 41.17 12.81 -7.36
N SER A 10 41.08 13.69 -6.37
CA SER A 10 41.51 13.45 -5.00
C SER A 10 40.48 12.57 -4.28
N ALA A 11 40.87 11.34 -3.97
CA ALA A 11 40.13 10.46 -3.05
C ALA A 11 40.29 10.99 -1.62
N CYS A 12 39.19 11.37 -0.98
CA CYS A 12 39.15 11.71 0.43
C CYS A 12 38.96 10.42 1.25
N GLY A 13 40.05 9.73 1.55
CA GLY A 13 40.11 8.60 2.47
C GLY A 13 40.82 9.03 3.76
N GLY A 14 40.11 9.76 4.62
CA GLY A 14 40.59 10.12 5.96
C GLY A 14 40.19 9.05 6.97
N SER A 15 41.17 8.26 7.42
CA SER A 15 41.07 7.37 8.56
C SER A 15 41.57 8.10 9.81
N ASP A 16 40.65 8.54 10.67
CA ASP A 16 40.96 9.00 12.03
C ASP A 16 40.23 8.09 13.04
N GLU A 17 41.02 7.29 13.74
CA GLU A 17 40.62 6.51 14.92
C GLU A 17 40.79 7.38 16.17
N PRO A 18 39.77 7.47 17.05
CA PRO A 18 40.00 7.79 18.45
C PRO A 18 39.65 6.60 19.35
N GLN A 19 40.58 6.32 20.25
CA GLN A 19 40.56 5.23 21.22
C GLN A 19 39.44 5.38 22.28
N THR A 20 38.79 4.25 22.52
CA THR A 20 38.17 3.74 23.75
C THR A 20 38.03 4.69 24.97
N GLY A 21 36.79 5.02 25.29
CA GLY A 21 36.33 5.27 26.67
C GLY A 21 35.24 4.27 27.02
N LEU A 22 35.59 3.24 27.80
CA LEU A 22 34.65 2.25 28.32
C LEU A 22 33.77 2.92 29.39
N VAL A 23 32.55 3.30 29.02
CA VAL A 23 31.45 3.34 29.98
C VAL A 23 30.85 1.94 29.97
N GLU A 24 31.16 1.16 31.00
CA GLU A 24 30.56 -0.15 31.28
C GLU A 24 29.08 0.04 31.66
N GLY A 25 28.29 0.51 30.71
CA GLY A 25 26.84 0.44 30.74
C GLY A 25 26.47 -0.92 30.19
N ARG A 26 25.88 -1.76 31.02
CA ARG A 26 25.23 -3.01 30.61
C ARG A 26 24.28 -2.71 29.44
N ILE A 27 24.74 -2.96 28.22
CA ILE A 27 23.86 -3.16 27.07
C ILE A 27 23.19 -4.50 27.36
N ASP A 28 22.08 -4.44 28.08
CA ASP A 28 21.14 -5.55 28.10
C ASP A 28 20.89 -5.89 26.64
N GLU A 29 21.33 -7.08 26.24
CA GLU A 29 21.27 -7.60 24.89
C GLU A 29 19.78 -7.66 24.50
N ALA A 30 19.28 -6.57 23.92
CA ALA A 30 17.89 -6.46 23.51
C ALA A 30 17.65 -7.57 22.50
N LYS A 31 16.88 -8.59 22.93
CA LYS A 31 16.51 -9.74 22.11
C LYS A 31 16.10 -9.24 20.71
N PRO A 32 16.64 -9.82 19.62
CA PRO A 32 16.35 -9.32 18.29
C PRO A 32 14.83 -9.37 18.06
N PHE A 33 14.27 -8.19 17.86
CA PHE A 33 12.86 -8.00 17.63
C PHE A 33 12.57 -8.30 16.17
N THR A 34 11.74 -9.30 15.90
CA THR A 34 11.33 -9.63 14.53
C THR A 34 10.42 -8.53 13.98
N VAL A 35 10.35 -8.40 12.65
CA VAL A 35 9.44 -7.45 12.00
C VAL A 35 7.98 -7.72 12.39
N GLN A 36 7.60 -8.99 12.55
CA GLN A 36 6.25 -9.38 12.97
C GLN A 36 5.94 -8.89 14.39
N GLN A 37 6.90 -9.02 15.32
CA GLN A 37 6.73 -8.51 16.68
C GLN A 37 6.66 -6.98 16.70
N ALA A 38 7.40 -6.30 15.80
CA ALA A 38 7.32 -4.86 15.64
C ALA A 38 5.96 -4.38 15.17
N LEU A 39 5.43 -5.00 14.13
CA LEU A 39 4.09 -4.71 13.64
C LEU A 39 3.05 -4.96 14.73
N ALA A 40 3.11 -6.11 15.41
CA ALA A 40 2.17 -6.44 16.48
C ALA A 40 2.22 -5.42 17.65
N SER A 41 3.41 -4.94 18.03
CA SER A 41 3.54 -3.92 19.06
C SER A 41 2.98 -2.56 18.63
N LEU A 42 3.18 -2.17 17.37
CA LEU A 42 2.65 -0.93 16.82
C LEU A 42 1.12 -1.00 16.62
N GLU A 43 0.58 -2.17 16.31
CA GLU A 43 -0.87 -2.40 16.25
C GLU A 43 -1.48 -2.38 17.67
N ALA A 44 -0.82 -2.99 18.65
CA ALA A 44 -1.29 -3.03 20.04
C ALA A 44 -1.31 -1.66 20.72
N ASN A 45 -0.38 -0.77 20.36
CA ASN A 45 -0.33 0.59 20.90
C ASN A 45 -1.10 1.63 20.06
N GLY A 46 -1.76 1.20 18.98
CA GLY A 46 -2.58 2.04 18.11
C GLY A 46 -1.79 2.90 17.11
N SER A 47 -0.47 2.75 17.01
CA SER A 47 0.34 3.44 15.99
C SER A 47 0.08 2.93 14.58
N LEU A 48 -0.36 1.68 14.45
CA LEU A 48 -0.80 1.07 13.19
C LEU A 48 -2.21 0.50 13.32
N PRO A 49 -2.98 0.48 12.23
CA PRO A 49 -4.24 -0.25 12.21
C PRO A 49 -3.98 -1.75 12.31
N LYS A 50 -4.82 -2.43 13.09
CA LYS A 50 -4.82 -3.90 13.15
C LYS A 50 -5.34 -4.45 11.83
N LEU A 51 -4.46 -5.08 11.06
CA LEU A 51 -4.80 -5.67 9.77
C LEU A 51 -4.64 -7.19 9.79
N ASP A 52 -5.47 -7.86 9.00
CA ASP A 52 -5.28 -9.24 8.61
C ASP A 52 -4.01 -9.37 7.75
N ARG A 53 -3.06 -10.16 8.24
CA ARG A 53 -1.79 -10.46 7.59
C ARG A 53 -1.62 -11.96 7.29
N THR A 54 -2.72 -12.71 7.31
CA THR A 54 -2.72 -14.11 6.90
C THR A 54 -2.47 -14.23 5.39
N ASP A 55 -2.11 -15.44 4.95
CA ASP A 55 -1.93 -15.73 3.52
C ASP A 55 -3.27 -15.95 2.78
N ALA A 56 -4.41 -15.82 3.48
CA ALA A 56 -5.73 -15.88 2.84
C ALA A 56 -5.90 -14.68 1.90
N LEU A 57 -5.96 -14.94 0.60
CA LEU A 57 -5.94 -13.90 -0.43
C LEU A 57 -7.00 -12.82 -0.21
N LEU A 58 -8.25 -13.23 -0.01
CA LEU A 58 -9.40 -12.33 0.18
C LEU A 58 -9.67 -11.97 1.65
N GLY A 59 -8.93 -12.57 2.60
CA GLY A 59 -9.14 -12.35 4.03
C GLY A 59 -10.55 -12.73 4.49
N ILE A 60 -10.97 -12.17 5.62
CA ILE A 60 -12.31 -12.35 6.19
C ILE A 60 -13.20 -11.20 5.73
N ASP A 61 -14.36 -11.54 5.17
CA ASP A 61 -15.43 -10.63 4.73
C ASP A 61 -16.76 -11.26 5.17
N SER A 62 -17.15 -11.01 6.42
CA SER A 62 -18.23 -11.76 7.07
C SER A 62 -19.63 -11.35 6.58
N ASN A 63 -19.76 -10.12 6.07
CA ASN A 63 -21.01 -9.57 5.56
C ASN A 63 -21.15 -9.69 4.03
N GLU A 64 -20.16 -10.33 3.37
CA GLU A 64 -20.09 -10.56 1.92
C GLU A 64 -20.24 -9.27 1.11
N ASP A 65 -19.78 -8.14 1.65
CA ASP A 65 -19.86 -6.88 0.92
C ASP A 65 -18.69 -6.75 -0.08
N GLY A 66 -17.66 -7.56 0.00
CA GLY A 66 -16.47 -7.48 -0.86
C GLY A 66 -15.41 -6.53 -0.29
N VAL A 67 -15.51 -6.12 0.97
CA VAL A 67 -14.49 -5.40 1.74
C VAL A 67 -14.13 -6.24 2.95
N ARG A 68 -12.85 -6.55 3.11
CA ARG A 68 -12.38 -7.26 4.29
C ARG A 68 -12.76 -6.51 5.57
N ASP A 69 -13.15 -7.28 6.59
CA ASP A 69 -13.62 -6.76 7.87
C ASP A 69 -12.56 -5.87 8.56
N ASP A 70 -11.27 -6.19 8.43
CA ASP A 70 -10.19 -5.39 9.00
C ASP A 70 -10.01 -4.02 8.31
N LEU A 71 -10.20 -3.97 6.99
CA LEU A 71 -10.21 -2.73 6.22
C LEU A 71 -11.47 -1.91 6.51
N ALA A 72 -12.63 -2.56 6.65
CA ALA A 72 -13.86 -1.89 7.04
C ALA A 72 -13.69 -1.21 8.41
N ALA A 73 -13.16 -1.93 9.40
CA ALA A 73 -12.86 -1.39 10.73
C ALA A 73 -11.85 -0.22 10.67
N TYR A 74 -10.81 -0.33 9.84
CA TYR A 74 -9.87 0.78 9.63
C TYR A 74 -10.57 2.00 9.03
N ILE A 75 -11.36 1.83 7.97
CA ILE A 75 -12.10 2.93 7.32
C ILE A 75 -13.08 3.57 8.31
N ASP A 76 -13.73 2.78 9.17
CA ASP A 76 -14.64 3.29 10.20
C ASP A 76 -13.94 4.14 11.25
N SER A 77 -12.69 3.81 11.58
CA SER A 77 -11.88 4.56 12.55
C SER A 77 -11.40 5.93 12.04
N LEU A 78 -11.44 6.16 10.73
CA LEU A 78 -10.95 7.40 10.13
C LEU A 78 -11.86 8.60 10.48
N PRO A 79 -11.30 9.80 10.67
CA PRO A 79 -12.05 11.05 10.87
C PRO A 79 -12.65 11.60 9.57
N ASP A 80 -12.95 10.74 8.62
CA ASP A 80 -13.52 11.04 7.30
C ASP A 80 -15.06 11.07 7.38
N THR A 81 -15.70 11.81 6.49
CA THR A 81 -17.17 11.84 6.38
C THR A 81 -17.72 10.51 5.84
N GLU A 82 -19.01 10.23 6.02
CA GLU A 82 -19.64 9.02 5.48
C GLU A 82 -19.50 8.90 3.95
N VAL A 83 -19.56 10.02 3.23
CA VAL A 83 -19.36 10.03 1.77
C VAL A 83 -17.94 9.62 1.41
N GLN A 84 -16.94 10.13 2.14
CA GLN A 84 -15.53 9.77 1.96
C GLN A 84 -15.29 8.31 2.32
N LYS A 85 -15.75 7.86 3.49
CA LYS A 85 -15.64 6.46 3.93
C LYS A 85 -16.28 5.49 2.93
N LYS A 86 -17.42 5.84 2.34
CA LYS A 86 -18.07 5.06 1.28
C LYS A 86 -17.20 4.97 0.02
N ALA A 87 -16.57 6.07 -0.39
CA ALA A 87 -15.62 6.06 -1.51
C ALA A 87 -14.40 5.17 -1.21
N LEU A 88 -13.87 5.21 0.02
CA LEU A 88 -12.75 4.35 0.44
C LEU A 88 -13.13 2.86 0.42
N ARG A 89 -14.31 2.49 0.91
CA ARG A 89 -14.81 1.10 0.82
C ARG A 89 -14.93 0.63 -0.62
N ARG A 90 -15.40 1.50 -1.53
CA ARG A 90 -15.46 1.19 -2.96
C ARG A 90 -14.07 0.94 -3.53
N THR A 91 -13.06 1.71 -3.13
CA THR A 91 -11.66 1.49 -3.52
C THR A 91 -11.14 0.16 -3.00
N ALA A 92 -11.32 -0.15 -1.71
CA ALA A 92 -10.92 -1.44 -1.13
C ALA A 92 -11.55 -2.61 -1.90
N ARG A 93 -12.86 -2.54 -2.18
CA ARG A 93 -13.60 -3.55 -2.96
C ARG A 93 -13.10 -3.71 -4.38
N ALA A 94 -12.76 -2.60 -5.04
CA ALA A 94 -12.21 -2.63 -6.38
C ALA A 94 -10.83 -3.29 -6.42
N VAL A 95 -9.98 -3.04 -5.40
CA VAL A 95 -8.67 -3.69 -5.28
C VAL A 95 -8.83 -5.17 -4.92
N GLN A 96 -9.82 -5.56 -4.10
CA GLN A 96 -10.13 -6.99 -3.87
C GLN A 96 -10.54 -7.70 -5.16
N SER A 97 -11.37 -7.08 -6.00
CA SER A 97 -11.68 -7.63 -7.34
C SER A 97 -10.44 -7.80 -8.23
N ALA A 98 -9.42 -6.95 -8.05
CA ALA A 98 -8.15 -7.12 -8.76
C ALA A 98 -7.32 -8.31 -8.23
N LEU A 99 -7.40 -8.61 -6.94
CA LEU A 99 -6.81 -9.83 -6.37
C LEU A 99 -7.51 -11.08 -6.92
N GLU A 100 -8.84 -11.11 -6.94
CA GLU A 100 -9.61 -12.21 -7.54
C GLU A 100 -9.24 -12.41 -9.02
N ALA A 101 -9.15 -11.33 -9.79
CA ALA A 101 -8.77 -11.38 -11.19
C ALA A 101 -7.33 -11.90 -11.38
N GLY A 102 -6.37 -11.38 -10.61
CA GLY A 102 -4.97 -11.80 -10.66
C GLY A 102 -4.76 -13.27 -10.25
N GLU A 103 -5.61 -13.81 -9.40
CA GLU A 103 -5.60 -15.22 -9.02
C GLU A 103 -6.23 -16.10 -10.09
N SER A 104 -7.35 -15.66 -10.68
CA SER A 104 -8.02 -16.40 -11.76
C SER A 104 -7.17 -16.52 -13.03
N GLY A 105 -6.33 -15.51 -13.32
CA GLY A 105 -5.64 -15.38 -14.60
C GLY A 105 -6.55 -15.02 -15.79
N ASP A 106 -7.85 -14.78 -15.57
CA ASP A 106 -8.79 -14.40 -16.62
C ASP A 106 -8.68 -12.91 -16.96
N VAL A 107 -8.21 -12.61 -18.17
CA VAL A 107 -8.07 -11.25 -18.70
C VAL A 107 -9.40 -10.49 -18.71
N LYS A 108 -10.54 -11.16 -18.90
CA LYS A 108 -11.85 -10.51 -18.83
C LYS A 108 -12.15 -10.06 -17.41
N MET A 109 -11.83 -10.87 -16.40
CA MET A 109 -11.94 -10.48 -15.00
C MET A 109 -11.01 -9.30 -14.68
N SER A 110 -9.79 -9.30 -15.21
CA SER A 110 -8.86 -8.17 -15.03
C SER A 110 -9.41 -6.87 -15.66
N ARG A 111 -10.02 -6.93 -16.84
CA ARG A 111 -10.70 -5.77 -17.45
C ARG A 111 -11.86 -5.27 -16.57
N MET A 112 -12.67 -6.17 -16.04
CA MET A 112 -13.76 -5.76 -15.14
C MET A 112 -13.24 -5.15 -13.84
N ALA A 113 -12.14 -5.69 -13.28
CA ALA A 113 -11.51 -5.17 -12.08
C ALA A 113 -10.90 -3.78 -12.30
N VAL A 114 -10.24 -3.54 -13.44
CA VAL A 114 -9.68 -2.21 -13.72
C VAL A 114 -10.76 -1.14 -13.92
N ASP A 115 -11.91 -1.51 -14.51
CA ASP A 115 -13.06 -0.61 -14.64
C ASP A 115 -13.60 -0.23 -13.26
N LYS A 116 -13.69 -1.21 -12.34
CA LYS A 116 -14.05 -0.96 -10.93
C LYS A 116 -13.06 -0.01 -10.27
N ILE A 117 -11.75 -0.18 -10.47
CA ILE A 117 -10.69 0.70 -9.94
C ILE A 117 -10.85 2.13 -10.48
N ASN A 118 -11.09 2.29 -11.79
CA ASN A 118 -11.27 3.61 -12.40
C ASN A 118 -12.51 4.33 -11.87
N ILE A 119 -13.62 3.63 -11.71
CA ILE A 119 -14.82 4.20 -11.10
C ILE A 119 -14.56 4.57 -9.63
N ALA A 120 -13.91 3.69 -8.86
CA ALA A 120 -13.59 3.95 -7.47
C ALA A 120 -12.68 5.17 -7.31
N SER A 121 -11.63 5.28 -8.13
CA SER A 121 -10.76 6.45 -8.19
C SER A 121 -11.56 7.72 -8.44
N ALA A 122 -12.39 7.75 -9.49
CA ALA A 122 -13.22 8.91 -9.78
C ALA A 122 -14.16 9.30 -8.62
N CYS A 123 -14.66 8.32 -7.86
CA CYS A 123 -15.48 8.57 -6.69
C CYS A 123 -14.70 9.13 -5.50
N VAL A 124 -13.46 8.68 -5.27
CA VAL A 124 -12.59 9.28 -4.26
C VAL A 124 -12.26 10.72 -4.63
N PHE A 125 -11.88 11.00 -5.88
CA PHE A 125 -11.62 12.37 -6.35
C PHE A 125 -12.85 13.29 -6.30
N ARG A 126 -14.07 12.75 -6.33
CA ARG A 126 -15.29 13.52 -6.08
C ARG A 126 -15.56 13.75 -4.58
N ALA A 127 -15.17 12.81 -3.72
CA ALA A 127 -15.48 12.85 -2.29
C ALA A 127 -14.53 13.73 -1.46
N TYR A 128 -13.36 14.06 -1.99
CA TYR A 128 -12.36 14.91 -1.35
C TYR A 128 -12.11 16.16 -2.19
N ASP A 129 -12.18 17.33 -1.56
CA ASP A 129 -11.96 18.61 -2.24
C ASP A 129 -10.49 18.85 -2.64
N ILE A 130 -9.55 18.19 -1.94
CA ILE A 130 -8.12 18.32 -2.19
C ILE A 130 -7.64 17.07 -2.91
N GLU A 131 -7.28 17.22 -4.20
CA GLU A 131 -6.83 16.12 -5.07
C GLU A 131 -5.69 15.30 -4.47
N ARG A 132 -4.74 15.96 -3.79
CA ARG A 132 -3.63 15.27 -3.14
C ARG A 132 -4.10 14.32 -2.03
N ILE A 133 -5.09 14.73 -1.24
CA ILE A 133 -5.68 13.88 -0.20
C ILE A 133 -6.42 12.71 -0.84
N ALA A 134 -7.18 12.96 -1.90
CA ALA A 134 -7.87 11.92 -2.68
C ALA A 134 -6.89 10.85 -3.18
N PHE A 135 -5.76 11.28 -3.75
CA PHE A 135 -4.70 10.42 -4.23
C PHE A 135 -4.06 9.60 -3.10
N ASP A 136 -3.64 10.27 -2.02
CA ASP A 136 -2.97 9.61 -0.89
C ASP A 136 -3.88 8.57 -0.24
N LYS A 137 -5.17 8.89 -0.05
CA LYS A 137 -6.19 7.95 0.47
C LYS A 137 -6.42 6.76 -0.46
N SER A 138 -6.47 6.97 -1.78
CA SER A 138 -6.62 5.89 -2.76
C SER A 138 -5.41 4.93 -2.71
N GLN A 139 -4.20 5.48 -2.64
CA GLN A 139 -2.99 4.67 -2.50
C GLN A 139 -2.93 3.93 -1.17
N GLU A 140 -3.34 4.56 -0.08
CA GLU A 140 -3.42 3.92 1.23
C GLU A 140 -4.35 2.72 1.20
N MET A 141 -5.57 2.87 0.68
CA MET A 141 -6.50 1.74 0.51
C MET A 141 -5.89 0.59 -0.29
N GLN A 142 -5.21 0.89 -1.41
CA GLN A 142 -4.53 -0.14 -2.19
C GLN A 142 -3.45 -0.85 -1.36
N LYS A 143 -2.57 -0.10 -0.68
CA LYS A 143 -1.46 -0.64 0.14
C LYS A 143 -1.97 -1.54 1.26
N LEU A 144 -3.01 -1.11 1.97
CA LEU A 144 -3.59 -1.89 3.07
C LEU A 144 -4.34 -3.14 2.56
N THR A 145 -4.93 -3.06 1.36
CA THR A 145 -5.57 -4.23 0.73
C THR A 145 -4.54 -5.28 0.30
N VAL A 146 -3.39 -4.88 -0.25
CA VAL A 146 -2.34 -5.80 -0.74
C VAL A 146 -1.21 -6.04 0.27
N ASN A 147 -1.50 -5.91 1.55
CA ASN A 147 -0.54 -5.82 2.68
C ASN A 147 0.27 -7.09 3.02
N THR A 148 0.17 -8.17 2.25
CA THR A 148 0.96 -9.40 2.44
C THR A 148 1.69 -9.76 1.16
N ARG A 149 2.74 -10.58 1.28
CA ARG A 149 3.51 -11.02 0.12
C ARG A 149 2.64 -11.76 -0.89
N ALA A 150 1.82 -12.70 -0.42
CA ALA A 150 0.89 -13.45 -1.25
C ALA A 150 -0.06 -12.52 -2.04
N ARG A 151 -0.71 -11.56 -1.36
CA ARG A 151 -1.61 -10.59 -1.99
C ARG A 151 -0.89 -9.70 -3.00
N TYR A 152 0.31 -9.23 -2.66
CA TYR A 152 1.11 -8.41 -3.57
C TYR A 152 1.51 -9.15 -4.84
N ASP A 153 1.96 -10.41 -4.73
CA ASP A 153 2.35 -11.21 -5.89
C ASP A 153 1.15 -11.47 -6.83
N VAL A 154 -0.06 -11.64 -6.28
CA VAL A 154 -1.30 -11.76 -7.06
C VAL A 154 -1.67 -10.43 -7.73
N TYR A 155 -1.59 -9.33 -6.99
CA TYR A 155 -1.84 -7.99 -7.54
C TYR A 155 -0.85 -7.66 -8.67
N LEU A 156 0.39 -8.13 -8.58
CA LEU A 156 1.37 -7.99 -9.65
C LEU A 156 0.96 -8.77 -10.91
N ARG A 157 0.43 -9.99 -10.79
CA ARG A 157 -0.12 -10.75 -11.93
C ARG A 157 -1.28 -10.00 -12.58
N PHE A 158 -2.18 -9.44 -11.78
CA PHE A 158 -3.24 -8.56 -12.29
C PHE A 158 -2.65 -7.39 -13.09
N ASN A 159 -1.70 -6.64 -12.53
CA ASN A 159 -1.06 -5.51 -13.22
C ASN A 159 -0.37 -5.93 -14.52
N GLN A 160 0.29 -7.09 -14.54
CA GLN A 160 0.92 -7.64 -15.74
C GLN A 160 -0.12 -7.94 -16.82
N SER A 161 -1.27 -8.54 -16.47
CA SER A 161 -2.36 -8.82 -17.41
C SER A 161 -2.98 -7.56 -18.03
N MET A 162 -2.83 -6.42 -17.36
CA MET A 162 -3.34 -5.12 -17.79
C MET A 162 -2.29 -4.24 -18.47
N SER A 163 -1.04 -4.71 -18.58
CA SER A 163 0.04 -3.96 -19.19
C SER A 163 -0.24 -3.67 -20.67
N GLY A 164 -0.05 -2.42 -21.09
CA GLY A 164 -0.34 -1.97 -22.46
C GLY A 164 -1.82 -1.74 -22.79
N ILE A 165 -2.75 -1.99 -21.86
CA ILE A 165 -4.17 -1.72 -22.06
C ILE A 165 -4.48 -0.24 -21.74
N VAL A 166 -5.16 0.43 -22.67
CA VAL A 166 -5.69 1.79 -22.45
C VAL A 166 -7.12 1.70 -21.93
N ILE A 167 -7.41 2.41 -20.84
CA ILE A 167 -8.75 2.47 -20.25
C ILE A 167 -9.14 3.93 -20.09
N ALA A 168 -10.36 4.27 -20.48
CA ALA A 168 -10.89 5.61 -20.35
C ALA A 168 -11.56 5.80 -18.98
N LEU A 169 -11.35 6.97 -18.37
CA LEU A 169 -12.13 7.33 -17.18
C LEU A 169 -13.62 7.46 -17.54
N PRO A 170 -14.53 6.97 -16.69
CA PRO A 170 -15.96 7.14 -16.90
C PRO A 170 -16.33 8.63 -16.87
N ARG A 171 -17.08 9.10 -17.87
CA ARG A 171 -17.54 10.51 -17.94
C ARG A 171 -18.49 10.88 -16.81
N SER A 172 -19.21 9.91 -16.26
CA SER A 172 -20.19 10.10 -15.19
C SER A 172 -20.19 8.87 -14.29
N PRO A 173 -19.21 8.75 -13.38
CA PRO A 173 -19.13 7.62 -12.47
C PRO A 173 -20.32 7.62 -11.50
N VAL A 174 -20.95 6.46 -11.33
CA VAL A 174 -21.97 6.26 -10.30
C VAL A 174 -21.24 5.99 -8.98
N CYS A 175 -21.25 6.99 -8.10
CA CYS A 175 -20.61 6.95 -6.77
C CYS A 175 -21.59 6.73 -5.62
N ALA A 176 -22.88 6.61 -5.94
CA ALA A 176 -23.93 6.24 -5.00
C ALA A 176 -23.79 4.78 -4.54
#